data_AF-A0A3G1A465-F1
#
_entry.id   AF-A0A3G1A465-F1
#
_cell.length_a   1.000
_cell.length_b   1.000
_cell.length_c   1.000
_cell.angle_alpha   90.00
_cell.angle_beta   90.00
_cell.angle_gamma   90.00
#
_symmetry.space_group_name_H-M   'P 1'
#
loop_
_entity.id
_entity.type
_entity.pdbx_description
1 polymer ?
#
loop_
_entity_poly.entity_id
_entity_poly.type
_entity_poly.pdbx_seq_one_letter_code
_entity_poly.pdbx_strand_id
1 'polypeptide(L)' 'MAYIPKTMVLGRCVRCGKKIYKGDEYYYCQNCGISYCPDCTRKLQGKCAVCGKPLVKKP' A
#
# COMPACT_ATOMS: atom_id res chain seq x y z
N MET A 1 -19.79 2.35 18.00
CA MET A 1 -18.81 2.02 16.94
C MET A 1 -17.66 3.01 17.04
N ALA A 2 -16.49 2.58 17.49
CA ALA A 2 -15.35 3.47 17.70
C ALA A 2 -14.86 4.02 16.34
N TYR A 3 -15.06 5.30 16.10
CA TYR A 3 -14.52 5.98 14.93
C TYR A 3 -13.02 6.19 15.16
N ILE A 4 -12.19 5.22 14.76
CA ILE A 4 -10.73 5.40 14.75
C ILE A 4 -10.44 6.51 13.75
N PRO A 5 -9.95 7.68 14.22
CA PRO A 5 -9.70 8.79 13.33
C PRO A 5 -8.55 8.39 12.39
N LYS A 6 -8.86 8.19 11.10
CA LYS A 6 -7.90 7.94 10.01
C LYS A 6 -7.04 9.21 9.77
N THR A 7 -6.29 9.64 10.78
CA THR A 7 -5.59 10.93 10.81
C THR A 7 -4.16 10.83 10.31
N MET A 8 -3.58 9.63 10.17
CA MET A 8 -2.22 9.46 9.65
C MET A 8 -2.23 8.75 8.30
N VAL A 9 -2.12 9.53 7.23
CA VAL A 9 -1.88 9.03 5.87
C VAL A 9 -0.44 8.52 5.81
N LEU A 10 -0.26 7.20 5.64
CA LEU A 10 1.06 6.58 5.47
C LEU A 10 1.68 6.94 4.13
N GLY A 11 0.84 7.11 3.10
CA GLY A 11 1.30 7.41 1.76
C GLY A 11 0.18 7.32 0.74
N ARG A 12 0.57 7.31 -0.53
CA ARG A 12 -0.33 7.09 -1.65
C ARG A 12 0.15 5.93 -2.47
N CYS A 13 -0.79 5.15 -2.98
CA CYS A 13 -0.47 4.13 -3.96
C CYS A 13 0.12 4.76 -5.22
N VAL A 14 1.33 4.34 -5.61
CA VAL A 14 2.00 4.88 -6.81
C VAL A 14 1.21 4.60 -8.09
N ARG A 15 0.43 3.51 -8.12
CA ARG A 15 -0.30 3.12 -9.33
C ARG A 15 -1.64 3.85 -9.53
N CYS A 16 -2.37 4.11 -8.46
CA CYS A 16 -3.73 4.68 -8.54
C CYS A 16 -3.92 5.99 -7.78
N GLY A 17 -2.91 6.46 -7.06
CA GLY A 17 -2.98 7.67 -6.24
C GLY A 17 -3.84 7.55 -4.98
N LYS A 18 -4.48 6.38 -4.73
CA LYS A 18 -5.34 6.18 -3.56
C LYS A 18 -4.55 6.37 -2.27
N LYS A 19 -5.09 7.17 -1.35
CA LYS A 19 -4.50 7.41 -0.03
C LYS A 19 -4.53 6.12 0.79
N ILE A 20 -3.41 5.81 1.43
CA ILE A 20 -3.24 4.68 2.33
C ILE A 20 -3.20 5.25 3.74
N TYR A 21 -4.13 4.82 4.58
CA TYR A 21 -4.23 5.28 5.96
C TYR A 21 -3.60 4.25 6.90
N LYS A 22 -3.08 4.72 8.03
CA LYS A 22 -2.55 3.88 9.10
C LYS A 22 -3.70 3.08 9.72
N GLY A 23 -3.66 1.76 9.54
CA GLY A 23 -4.69 0.81 10.00
C GLY A 23 -5.57 0.20 8.91
N ASP A 24 -5.40 0.59 7.64
CA ASP A 24 -5.96 -0.14 6.49
C ASP A 24 -4.90 -1.09 5.92
N GLU A 25 -5.28 -2.27 5.42
CA GLU A 25 -4.34 -3.21 4.80
C GLU A 25 -3.67 -2.58 3.56
N TYR A 26 -2.34 -2.56 3.56
CA TYR A 26 -1.56 -2.04 2.44
C TYR A 26 -0.31 -2.88 2.17
N TYR A 27 0.27 -2.65 1.01
CA TYR A 27 1.46 -3.36 0.56
C TYR A 27 2.58 -2.38 0.33
N TYR A 28 3.78 -2.75 0.74
CA TYR A 28 4.95 -1.87 0.68
C TYR A 28 6.14 -2.58 0.04
N CYS A 29 6.79 -1.89 -0.89
CA CYS A 29 8.03 -2.34 -1.47
C CYS A 29 9.20 -1.84 -0.62
N GLN A 30 9.87 -2.75 0.11
CA GLN A 30 11.06 -2.41 0.91
C GLN A 30 12.23 -1.86 0.08
N ASN A 31 12.31 -2.23 -1.21
CA ASN A 31 13.43 -1.85 -2.07
C ASN A 31 13.26 -0.46 -2.70
N CYS A 32 12.04 -0.09 -3.08
CA CYS A 32 11.76 1.18 -3.75
C CYS A 32 11.14 2.23 -2.83
N GLY A 33 10.76 1.85 -1.60
CA GLY A 33 10.13 2.76 -0.65
C GLY A 33 8.68 3.13 -1.01
N ILE A 34 8.03 2.36 -1.89
CA ILE A 34 6.71 2.70 -2.43
C ILE A 34 5.62 1.81 -1.87
N SER A 35 4.47 2.43 -1.64
CA SER A 35 3.28 1.76 -1.13
C SER A 35 2.27 1.52 -2.26
N TYR A 36 1.50 0.45 -2.10
CA TYR A 36 0.50 -0.01 -3.04
C TYR A 36 -0.80 -0.34 -2.32
N CYS A 37 -1.89 -0.07 -3.02
CA CYS A 37 -3.22 -0.45 -2.58
C CYS A 37 -3.42 -1.97 -2.72
N PRO A 38 -4.29 -2.61 -1.92
CA PRO A 38 -4.56 -4.05 -2.02
C PRO A 38 -5.06 -4.44 -3.42
N ASP A 39 -5.92 -3.64 -4.03
CA ASP A 39 -6.42 -3.87 -5.40
C ASP A 39 -5.29 -3.84 -6.45
N CYS A 40 -4.41 -2.86 -6.33
CA CYS A 40 -3.26 -2.64 -7.20
C CYS A 40 -2.27 -3.80 -7.08
N THR A 41 -2.07 -4.25 -5.85
CA THR A 41 -1.18 -5.37 -5.53
C THR A 41 -1.75 -6.68 -6.07
N ARG A 42 -3.07 -6.87 -6.03
CA ARG A 42 -3.74 -8.03 -6.64
C ARG A 42 -3.53 -8.07 -8.16
N LYS A 43 -3.62 -6.91 -8.82
CA LYS A 43 -3.32 -6.76 -10.27
C LYS A 43 -1.84 -6.99 -10.60
N LEU A 44 -0.94 -6.66 -9.67
CA LEU A 44 0.50 -6.88 -9.82
C LEU A 44 0.95 -8.27 -9.30
N GLN A 45 0.01 -9.14 -8.91
CA GLN A 45 0.29 -10.45 -8.32
C GLN A 45 1.30 -10.40 -7.15
N GLY A 46 1.21 -9.36 -6.30
CA GLY A 46 2.13 -9.22 -5.16
C GLY A 46 3.51 -8.70 -5.53
N LYS A 47 3.75 -8.24 -6.76
CA LYS A 47 5.06 -7.72 -7.20
C LYS A 47 5.04 -6.20 -7.34
N CYS A 48 6.19 -5.58 -7.15
CA CYS A 48 6.39 -4.17 -7.36
C CYS A 48 6.41 -3.85 -8.86
N ALA A 49 5.67 -2.83 -9.30
CA ALA A 49 5.64 -2.41 -10.70
C ALA A 49 6.97 -1.80 -11.19
N VAL A 50 7.82 -1.31 -10.26
CA VAL A 50 9.08 -0.63 -10.59
C VAL A 50 10.25 -1.62 -10.62
N CYS A 51 10.39 -2.46 -9.59
CA CYS A 51 11.57 -3.34 -9.44
C CYS A 51 11.25 -4.84 -9.56
N GLY A 52 9.98 -5.22 -9.75
CA GLY A 52 9.57 -6.62 -9.86
C GLY A 52 9.66 -7.44 -8.57
N LYS A 53 10.24 -6.89 -7.49
CA LYS A 53 10.38 -7.57 -6.19
C LYS A 53 9.02 -7.76 -5.49
N PRO A 54 8.86 -8.80 -4.67
CA PRO A 54 7.64 -9.03 -3.91
C PRO A 54 7.35 -7.87 -2.95
N LEU A 55 6.07 -7.55 -2.79
CA LEU A 55 5.54 -6.54 -1.89
C LEU A 55 5.25 -7.16 -0.52
N VAL A 56 5.62 -6.44 0.54
CA VAL A 56 5.38 -6.86 1.91
C VAL A 56 4.02 -6.34 2.36
N LYS A 57 3.15 -7.24 2.80
CA LYS A 57 1.85 -6.88 3.40
C LYS A 57 2.10 -6.26 4.78
N LYS A 58 1.50 -5.09 5.02
CA LYS A 58 1.51 -4.38 6.29
C LYS A 58 0.05 -4.19 6.76
N PRO A 59 -0.24 -4.45 8.05
CA PRO A 59 -1.52 -4.10 8.66
C PRO A 59 -1.63 -2.60 8.93
#